data_AF-A0A7J9DCC6-F1
#
_entry.id   AF-A0A7J9DCC6-F1
#
_cell.length_a   1.000
_cell.length_b   1.000
_cell.length_c   1.000
_cell.angle_alpha   90.00
_cell.angle_beta   90.00
_cell.angle_gamma   90.00
#
_symmetry.space_group_name_H-M   'P 1'
#
loop_
_entity.id
_entity.type
_entity.pdbx_description
1 polymer ?
#
loop_
_entity_poly.entity_id
_entity_poly.type
_entity_poly.pdbx_seq_one_letter_code
_entity_poly.pdbx_strand_id
1 'polypeptide(L)'
;WDLDKEGGKADSSVEEKTAEREGSEILEPYVGMEFESEDDAKKYYIEYARRIGFMVRIMQRRRSGIDGRTLARRLGCNKQGFSPNHKGTLGQEKKPRPSAREGCKATILVKMEKTGKWVVTRFEKEHNHPLMITANGFNTTGDKDKKIEELTMELAHQEQLCSAYREKLFAFINNVEKQTEELSSKIEVIVDNVRKLEAERQRFTHRSAGSLGI
;
A
#
# COMPACT_ATOMS: atom_id res chain seq x y z
N TRP A 1 -48.41 17.75 -38.84
CA TRP A 1 -47.77 18.39 -37.68
C TRP A 1 -46.31 18.04 -37.75
N ASP A 2 -45.55 19.10 -37.91
CA ASP A 2 -44.30 19.21 -38.65
C ASP A 2 -43.04 18.79 -37.88
N LEU A 3 -42.05 18.43 -38.70
CA LEU A 3 -40.61 18.67 -38.65
C LEU A 3 -39.94 19.32 -37.42
N ASP A 4 -38.66 18.91 -37.29
CA ASP A 4 -37.51 19.50 -36.58
C ASP A 4 -37.11 18.79 -35.26
N LYS A 5 -35.85 18.44 -34.97
CA LYS A 5 -34.54 18.57 -35.63
C LYS A 5 -33.49 17.85 -34.76
N GLU A 6 -32.45 17.31 -35.40
CA GLU A 6 -31.30 16.62 -34.81
C GLU A 6 -30.46 17.45 -33.82
N GLY A 7 -29.64 16.73 -33.05
CA GLY A 7 -28.42 17.21 -32.39
C GLY A 7 -28.33 16.69 -30.95
N GLY A 8 -27.42 15.82 -30.54
CA GLY A 8 -26.00 15.78 -30.87
C GLY A 8 -25.26 15.79 -29.53
N LYS A 9 -24.81 14.61 -29.11
CA LYS A 9 -24.00 14.36 -27.90
C LYS A 9 -22.60 14.96 -28.13
N ALA A 10 -22.14 15.83 -27.23
CA ALA A 10 -20.75 16.29 -27.22
C ALA A 10 -20.28 16.44 -25.76
N ASP A 11 -19.32 15.59 -25.40
CA ASP A 11 -18.41 15.75 -24.27
C ASP A 11 -17.76 17.13 -24.33
N SER A 12 -17.90 17.93 -23.28
CA SER A 12 -17.03 19.07 -23.06
C SER A 12 -15.92 18.66 -22.09
N SER A 13 -14.85 18.14 -22.69
CA SER A 13 -13.52 18.09 -22.11
C SER A 13 -13.10 19.52 -21.74
N VAL A 14 -13.05 19.83 -20.45
CA VAL A 14 -12.34 21.02 -19.96
C VAL A 14 -10.98 20.52 -19.50
N GLU A 15 -10.06 20.44 -20.45
CA GLU A 15 -8.63 20.40 -20.19
C GLU A 15 -8.25 21.68 -19.45
N GLU A 16 -8.22 21.59 -18.12
CA GLU A 16 -7.57 22.60 -17.30
C GLU A 16 -6.07 22.50 -17.54
N LYS A 17 -5.63 23.26 -18.56
CA LYS A 17 -4.23 23.53 -18.87
C LYS A 17 -3.50 23.84 -17.58
N THR A 18 -2.67 22.88 -17.17
CA THR A 18 -1.63 23.07 -16.17
C THR A 18 -0.65 24.09 -16.73
N ALA A 19 -0.93 25.35 -16.45
CA ALA A 19 0.04 26.41 -16.62
C ALA A 19 1.19 26.11 -15.66
N GLU A 20 2.30 25.66 -16.23
CA GLU A 20 3.62 25.75 -15.63
C GLU A 20 3.81 27.20 -15.18
N ARG A 21 3.62 27.44 -13.87
CA ARG A 21 3.88 28.75 -13.30
C ARG A 21 5.27 28.72 -12.72
N GLU A 22 6.16 29.34 -13.48
CA GLU A 22 7.43 29.97 -13.10
C GLU A 22 7.58 30.14 -11.59
N GLY A 23 8.77 29.79 -11.10
CA GLY A 23 9.19 29.80 -9.70
C GLY A 23 8.89 31.10 -8.97
N SER A 24 7.64 31.25 -8.57
CA SER A 24 7.17 32.36 -7.74
C SER A 24 7.57 31.98 -6.34
N GLU A 25 8.54 32.69 -5.76
CA GLU A 25 8.95 32.53 -4.37
C GLU A 25 7.72 32.64 -3.47
N ILE A 26 7.30 31.53 -2.86
CA ILE A 26 6.27 31.55 -1.83
C ILE A 26 6.94 32.14 -0.62
N LEU A 27 6.46 33.32 -0.25
CA LEU A 27 6.94 34.05 0.90
C LEU A 27 6.65 33.26 2.19
N GLU A 28 7.51 33.44 3.19
CA GLU A 28 7.24 32.90 4.52
C GLU A 28 5.91 33.49 5.04
N PRO A 29 4.96 32.66 5.54
CA PRO A 29 3.74 33.16 6.15
C PRO A 29 4.08 34.12 7.31
N TYR A 30 3.29 35.18 7.48
CA TYR A 30 3.45 36.10 8.61
C TYR A 30 2.08 36.46 9.19
N VAL A 31 2.09 36.88 10.46
CA VAL A 31 0.86 37.32 11.16
C VAL A 31 0.36 38.61 10.51
N GLY A 32 -0.92 38.64 10.13
CA GLY A 32 -1.54 39.73 9.39
C GLY A 32 -1.66 39.50 7.87
N MET A 33 -1.07 38.42 7.34
CA MET A 33 -1.30 38.04 5.93
C MET A 33 -2.78 37.70 5.71
N GLU A 34 -3.36 38.24 4.64
CA GLU A 34 -4.79 38.11 4.30
C GLU A 34 -5.02 37.16 3.12
N PHE A 35 -6.17 36.50 3.13
CA PHE A 35 -6.66 35.63 2.06
C PHE A 35 -8.14 35.89 1.81
N GLU A 36 -8.59 35.69 0.58
CA GLU A 36 -10.00 35.85 0.22
C GLU A 36 -10.88 34.70 0.74
N SER A 37 -10.31 33.50 0.93
CA SER A 37 -11.05 32.33 1.41
C SER A 37 -10.26 31.43 2.35
N GLU A 38 -10.99 30.57 3.07
CA GLU A 38 -10.41 29.49 3.89
C GLU A 38 -9.54 28.55 3.04
N ASP A 39 -9.99 28.25 1.82
CA ASP A 39 -9.31 27.33 0.93
C ASP A 39 -8.05 27.94 0.32
N ASP A 40 -8.03 29.25 0.06
CA ASP A 40 -6.82 29.94 -0.41
C ASP A 40 -5.73 29.95 0.66
N ALA A 41 -6.10 30.26 1.91
CA ALA A 41 -5.20 30.16 3.05
C ALA A 41 -4.64 28.73 3.21
N LYS A 42 -5.49 27.72 3.02
CA LYS A 42 -5.10 26.31 3.09
C LYS A 42 -4.15 25.94 1.96
N LYS A 43 -4.46 26.28 0.71
CA LYS A 43 -3.60 26.03 -0.46
C LYS A 43 -2.24 26.68 -0.27
N TYR A 44 -2.22 27.94 0.15
CA TYR A 44 -0.99 28.68 0.43
C TYR A 44 -0.10 27.95 1.44
N TYR A 45 -0.64 27.55 2.59
CA TYR A 45 0.15 26.88 3.62
C TYR A 45 0.62 25.47 3.22
N ILE A 46 -0.17 24.75 2.43
CA ILE A 46 0.25 23.45 1.85
C ILE A 46 1.43 23.65 0.90
N GLU A 47 1.38 24.69 0.08
CA GLU A 47 2.41 24.99 -0.91
C GLU A 47 3.70 25.47 -0.23
N TYR A 48 3.59 26.30 0.81
CA TYR A 48 4.69 26.64 1.72
C TYR A 48 5.29 25.38 2.36
N ALA A 49 4.47 24.50 2.92
CA ALA A 49 4.92 23.28 3.57
C ALA A 49 5.63 22.31 2.61
N ARG A 50 5.16 22.23 1.36
CA ARG A 50 5.78 21.44 0.30
C ARG A 50 7.21 21.91 0.04
N ARG A 51 7.44 23.22 -0.01
CA ARG A 51 8.78 23.80 -0.24
C ARG A 51 9.71 23.64 0.96
N ILE A 52 9.18 23.81 2.16
CA ILE A 52 9.95 23.67 3.40
C ILE A 52 10.21 22.19 3.76
N GLY A 53 9.42 21.26 3.20
CA GLY A 53 9.66 19.81 3.33
C GLY A 53 8.91 19.13 4.48
N PHE A 54 7.67 19.55 4.75
CA PHE A 54 6.80 18.89 5.73
C PHE A 54 5.37 18.68 5.22
N MET A 55 4.66 17.74 5.85
CA MET A 55 3.25 17.50 5.57
C MET A 55 2.34 18.32 6.47
N VAL A 56 1.32 18.94 5.88
CA VAL A 56 0.26 19.65 6.60
C VAL A 56 -0.84 18.69 7.03
N ARG A 57 -1.23 18.75 8.29
CA ARG A 57 -2.43 18.15 8.85
C ARG A 57 -3.45 19.22 9.16
N ILE A 58 -4.69 18.99 8.75
CA ILE A 58 -5.83 19.81 9.17
C ILE A 58 -6.15 19.48 10.63
N MET A 59 -6.08 20.49 11.50
CA MET A 59 -6.28 20.29 12.94
C MET A 59 -7.70 20.66 13.37
N GLN A 60 -7.87 21.87 13.88
CA GLN A 60 -9.11 22.34 14.49
C GLN A 60 -9.80 23.30 13.55
N ARG A 61 -11.13 23.17 13.47
CA ARG A 61 -12.04 24.10 12.80
C ARG A 61 -12.91 24.72 13.89
N ARG A 62 -12.98 26.05 13.98
CA ARG A 62 -14.01 26.74 14.78
C ARG A 62 -15.13 27.19 13.87
N ARG A 63 -16.37 26.99 14.30
CA ARG A 63 -17.58 27.39 13.57
C ARG A 63 -18.42 28.34 14.43
N SER A 64 -19.19 29.19 13.76
CA SER A 64 -20.25 29.98 14.39
C SER A 64 -21.31 29.03 14.95
N GLY A 65 -21.75 29.29 16.18
CA GLY A 65 -22.85 28.53 16.79
C GLY A 65 -24.22 28.86 16.18
N ILE A 66 -24.33 30.01 15.50
CA ILE A 66 -25.59 30.50 14.92
C ILE A 66 -25.72 30.00 13.48
N ASP A 67 -24.73 30.30 12.63
CA ASP A 67 -24.82 30.07 11.18
C ASP A 67 -24.02 28.85 10.69
N GLY A 68 -23.29 28.17 11.59
CA GLY A 68 -22.41 27.04 11.22
C GLY A 68 -21.19 27.41 10.37
N ARG A 69 -21.06 28.67 9.92
CA ARG A 69 -19.94 29.18 9.12
C ARG A 69 -18.61 29.01 9.84
N THR A 70 -17.54 28.75 9.09
CA THR A 70 -16.20 28.59 9.68
C THR A 70 -15.63 29.96 10.04
N LEU A 71 -15.21 30.11 11.30
CA LEU A 71 -14.64 31.35 11.81
C LEU A 71 -13.12 31.27 11.97
N ALA A 72 -12.57 30.06 12.13
CA ALA A 72 -11.13 29.86 12.23
C ALA A 72 -10.72 28.48 11.78
N ARG A 73 -9.52 28.38 11.20
CA ARG A 73 -8.90 27.12 10.81
C ARG A 73 -7.46 27.06 11.28
N ARG A 74 -7.12 25.97 11.97
CA ARG A 74 -5.73 25.63 12.36
C ARG A 74 -5.20 24.53 11.46
N LEU A 75 -4.03 24.78 10.87
CA LEU A 75 -3.24 23.82 10.10
C LEU A 75 -1.87 23.67 10.78
N GLY A 76 -1.28 22.48 10.71
CA GLY A 76 -0.02 22.22 11.39
C GLY A 76 0.76 21.07 10.80
N CYS A 77 1.99 20.86 11.27
CA CYS A 77 2.78 19.71 10.84
C CYS A 77 2.09 18.38 11.17
N ASN A 78 2.25 17.36 10.32
CA ASN A 78 1.74 16.00 10.59
C ASN A 78 2.29 15.42 11.90
N LYS A 79 3.55 15.76 12.23
CA LYS A 79 4.22 15.36 13.48
C LYS A 79 3.82 16.22 14.69
N GLN A 80 2.80 17.08 14.56
CA GLN A 80 2.40 17.98 15.63
C GLN A 80 1.69 17.29 16.80
N GLY A 81 2.06 17.78 17.99
CA GLY A 81 1.49 17.41 19.27
C GLY A 81 1.98 16.04 19.68
N PHE A 82 1.40 15.49 20.73
CA PHE A 82 1.67 14.11 21.16
C PHE A 82 0.44 13.25 20.91
N SER A 83 0.66 11.95 20.73
CA SER A 83 -0.44 10.98 20.75
C SER A 83 -1.01 10.95 22.16
N PRO A 84 -2.33 11.11 22.36
CA PRO A 84 -2.95 10.67 23.59
C PRO A 84 -2.97 9.14 23.55
N ASN A 85 -1.81 8.51 23.77
CA ASN A 85 -1.78 7.10 24.14
C ASN A 85 -2.42 7.05 25.53
N HIS A 86 -3.73 6.82 25.54
CA HIS A 86 -4.48 6.52 26.75
C HIS A 86 -3.79 5.35 27.43
N LYS A 87 -3.07 5.63 28.52
CA LYS A 87 -3.01 4.72 29.66
C LYS A 87 -4.41 4.73 30.26
N GLY A 88 -5.33 4.00 29.63
CA GLY A 88 -6.64 3.72 30.19
C GLY A 88 -6.44 2.71 31.31
N THR A 89 -6.48 3.19 32.55
CA THR A 89 -6.54 2.35 33.74
C THR A 89 -7.90 1.65 33.75
N LEU A 90 -8.01 0.47 33.11
CA LEU A 90 -9.16 -0.46 33.02
C LEU A 90 -9.73 -0.60 31.59
N GLY A 91 -9.26 -1.59 30.84
CA GLY A 91 -9.83 -2.03 29.57
C GLY A 91 -8.83 -2.82 28.72
N GLN A 92 -9.29 -3.87 28.03
CA GLN A 92 -8.47 -4.76 27.18
C GLN A 92 -7.45 -3.97 26.35
N GLU A 93 -6.19 -4.41 26.44
CA GLU A 93 -5.02 -3.81 25.80
C GLU A 93 -5.19 -3.74 24.27
N LYS A 94 -5.81 -2.67 23.78
CA LYS A 94 -5.79 -2.35 22.36
C LYS A 94 -4.35 -2.00 21.99
N LYS A 95 -3.75 -2.79 21.09
CA LYS A 95 -2.41 -2.52 20.54
C LYS A 95 -2.26 -1.01 20.24
N PRO A 96 -1.26 -0.32 20.82
CA PRO A 96 -1.10 1.11 20.60
C PRO A 96 -0.84 1.38 19.12
N ARG A 97 -1.68 2.21 18.51
CA ARG A 97 -1.51 2.63 17.12
C ARG A 97 -0.20 3.45 17.03
N PRO A 98 0.74 3.11 16.14
CA PRO A 98 1.91 3.93 15.90
C PRO A 98 1.48 5.35 15.54
N SER A 99 2.00 6.34 16.26
CA SER A 99 1.66 7.74 16.03
C SER A 99 2.88 8.45 15.48
N ALA A 100 2.73 9.11 14.35
CA ALA A 100 3.78 9.95 13.77
C ALA A 100 3.99 11.28 14.54
N ARG A 101 3.34 11.46 15.68
CA ARG A 101 3.33 12.71 16.47
C ARG A 101 4.55 12.78 17.40
N GLU A 102 5.45 13.73 17.15
CA GLU A 102 6.73 13.91 17.85
C GLU A 102 6.78 15.23 18.65
N GLY A 103 5.62 15.83 18.91
CA GLY A 103 5.55 17.09 19.67
C GLY A 103 5.85 18.34 18.85
N CYS A 104 5.85 18.25 17.52
CA CYS A 104 6.14 19.39 16.66
C CYS A 104 5.17 20.56 16.93
N LYS A 105 5.68 21.79 16.89
CA LYS A 105 4.90 23.00 17.20
C LYS A 105 4.47 23.76 15.94
N ALA A 106 5.18 23.57 14.82
CA ALA A 106 4.95 24.26 13.56
C ALA A 106 3.47 24.29 13.14
N THR A 107 2.88 25.50 13.15
CA THR A 107 1.46 25.74 12.89
C THR A 107 1.15 27.08 12.27
N ILE A 108 0.00 27.14 11.59
CA ILE A 108 -0.67 28.38 11.22
C ILE A 108 -2.12 28.37 11.72
N LEU A 109 -2.60 29.52 12.16
CA LEU A 109 -3.99 29.76 12.52
C LEU A 109 -4.52 30.94 11.71
N VAL A 110 -5.53 30.68 10.89
CA VAL A 110 -6.26 31.71 10.16
C VAL A 110 -7.64 31.92 10.77
N LYS A 111 -8.09 33.18 10.82
CA LYS A 111 -9.42 33.56 11.32
C LYS A 111 -10.12 34.45 10.31
N MET A 112 -11.43 34.29 10.19
CA MET A 112 -12.25 35.18 9.39
C MET A 112 -12.50 36.48 10.15
N GLU A 113 -12.18 37.60 9.54
CA GLU A 113 -12.45 38.94 10.06
C GLU A 113 -13.86 39.41 9.67
N LYS A 114 -14.29 40.52 10.30
CA LYS A 114 -15.60 41.15 10.00
C LYS A 114 -15.70 41.63 8.55
N THR A 115 -14.56 41.91 7.92
CA THR A 115 -14.44 42.26 6.49
C THR A 115 -14.72 41.08 5.55
N GLY A 116 -14.80 39.86 6.08
CA GLY A 116 -14.95 38.63 5.29
C GLY A 116 -13.62 37.97 4.90
N LYS A 117 -12.50 38.67 5.08
CA LYS A 117 -11.17 38.15 4.77
C LYS A 117 -10.65 37.18 5.83
N TRP A 118 -9.78 36.29 5.41
CA TRP A 118 -9.10 35.31 6.27
C TRP A 118 -7.70 35.78 6.60
N VAL A 119 -7.43 36.03 7.88
CA VAL A 119 -6.16 36.62 8.32
C VAL A 119 -5.37 35.63 9.18
N VAL A 120 -4.06 35.54 8.94
CA VAL A 120 -3.13 34.77 9.77
C VAL A 120 -2.99 35.44 11.13
N THR A 121 -3.40 34.75 12.19
CA THR A 121 -3.35 35.26 13.57
C THR A 121 -2.29 34.58 14.45
N ARG A 122 -1.75 33.44 14.00
CA ARG A 122 -0.60 32.78 14.61
C ARG A 122 0.15 32.03 13.54
N PHE A 123 1.48 32.12 13.60
CA PHE A 123 2.37 31.34 12.78
C PHE A 123 3.58 30.91 13.61
N GLU A 124 3.84 29.61 13.63
CA GLU A 124 5.01 28.99 14.23
C GLU A 124 5.70 28.18 13.13
N LYS A 125 6.95 28.55 12.81
CA LYS A 125 7.72 27.90 11.75
C LYS A 125 8.64 26.80 12.24
N GLU A 126 8.99 26.81 13.53
CA GLU A 126 10.01 25.93 14.08
C GLU A 126 9.54 24.47 14.13
N HIS A 127 10.38 23.60 13.58
CA HIS A 127 10.24 22.16 13.66
C HIS A 127 11.26 21.59 14.64
N ASN A 128 10.86 20.59 15.40
CA ASN A 128 11.72 19.84 16.32
C ASN A 128 12.20 18.50 15.72
N HIS A 129 12.06 18.33 14.40
CA HIS A 129 12.42 17.13 13.68
C HIS A 129 13.00 17.52 12.31
N PRO A 130 13.82 16.66 11.69
CA PRO A 130 14.31 16.88 10.33
C PRO A 130 13.17 17.07 9.34
N LEU A 131 13.39 17.91 8.34
CA LEU A 131 12.47 18.16 7.23
C LEU A 131 12.99 17.47 5.97
N MET A 132 12.08 16.89 5.21
CA MET A 132 12.41 16.17 3.98
C MET A 132 12.27 17.17 2.83
N ILE A 133 13.37 17.85 2.48
CA ILE A 133 13.42 18.68 1.27
C ILE A 133 13.63 17.72 0.11
N THR A 134 12.55 17.19 -0.48
CA THR A 134 12.68 16.51 -1.76
C THR A 134 12.75 17.58 -2.84
N ALA A 135 13.94 17.76 -3.43
CA ALA A 135 14.17 18.67 -4.56
C ALA A 135 13.21 18.36 -5.74
N ASN A 136 12.74 17.13 -5.82
CA ASN A 136 11.57 16.75 -6.59
C ASN A 136 10.38 16.74 -5.63
N GLY A 137 9.41 17.63 -5.86
CA GLY A 137 8.22 17.74 -5.02
C GLY A 137 7.62 16.37 -4.69
N PHE A 138 7.09 16.23 -3.48
CA PHE A 138 6.26 15.10 -3.02
C PHE A 138 5.80 14.19 -4.17
N ASN A 139 6.26 12.92 -4.21
CA ASN A 139 5.85 11.95 -5.23
C ASN A 139 4.35 12.14 -5.47
N THR A 140 4.01 12.72 -6.62
CA THR A 140 2.64 13.07 -6.94
C THR A 140 1.82 11.78 -6.92
N THR A 141 0.50 11.87 -6.79
CA THR A 141 -0.34 10.66 -6.92
C THR A 141 0.02 9.90 -8.20
N GLY A 142 0.26 10.62 -9.31
CA GLY A 142 0.74 10.04 -10.56
C GLY A 142 2.11 9.34 -10.47
N ASP A 143 3.06 9.81 -9.67
CA ASP A 143 4.35 9.12 -9.50
C ASP A 143 4.21 7.83 -8.68
N LYS A 144 3.30 7.81 -7.72
CA LYS A 144 2.97 6.60 -6.96
C LYS A 144 2.23 5.60 -7.83
N ASP A 145 1.30 6.06 -8.65
CA ASP A 145 0.52 5.22 -9.56
C ASP A 145 1.43 4.58 -10.62
N LYS A 146 2.37 5.33 -11.20
CA LYS A 146 3.44 4.78 -12.07
C LYS A 146 4.27 3.72 -11.36
N LYS A 147 4.65 3.96 -10.10
CA LYS A 147 5.43 2.99 -9.33
C LYS A 147 4.63 1.74 -9.00
N ILE A 148 3.32 1.88 -8.74
CA ILE A 148 2.41 0.75 -8.52
C ILE A 148 2.32 -0.10 -9.80
N GLU A 149 2.16 0.55 -10.96
CA GLU A 149 2.09 -0.14 -12.26
C GLU A 149 3.39 -0.89 -12.57
N GLU A 150 4.55 -0.24 -12.40
CA GLU A 150 5.86 -0.86 -12.58
C GLU A 150 6.04 -2.09 -11.67
N LEU A 151 5.72 -1.96 -10.38
CA LEU A 151 5.85 -3.07 -9.43
C LEU A 151 4.86 -4.20 -9.72
N THR A 152 3.68 -3.89 -10.25
CA THR A 152 2.67 -4.88 -10.62
C THR A 152 3.13 -5.68 -11.83
N MET A 153 3.74 -5.01 -12.82
CA MET A 153 4.36 -5.69 -13.97
C MET A 153 5.51 -6.61 -13.54
N GLU A 154 6.38 -6.14 -12.65
CA GLU A 154 7.46 -6.97 -12.11
C GLU A 154 6.93 -8.18 -11.34
N LEU A 155 5.90 -7.98 -10.50
CA LEU A 155 5.26 -9.09 -9.77
C LEU A 155 4.69 -10.14 -10.72
N ALA A 156 3.95 -9.73 -11.75
CA ALA A 156 3.36 -10.63 -12.74
C ALA A 156 4.44 -11.43 -13.50
N HIS A 157 5.56 -10.79 -13.84
CA HIS A 157 6.70 -11.45 -14.46
C HIS A 157 7.31 -12.51 -13.54
N GLN A 158 7.50 -12.20 -12.25
CA GLN A 158 8.01 -13.16 -11.26
C GLN A 158 7.04 -14.33 -11.04
N GLU A 159 5.73 -14.08 -11.04
CA GLU A 159 4.71 -15.13 -10.95
C GLU A 159 4.77 -16.09 -12.14
N GLN A 160 4.95 -15.56 -13.35
CA GLN A 160 5.12 -16.37 -14.56
C GLN A 160 6.36 -17.26 -14.50
N LEU A 161 7.50 -16.70 -14.06
CA LEU A 161 8.72 -17.48 -13.84
C LEU A 161 8.51 -18.57 -12.80
N CYS A 162 7.89 -18.24 -11.66
CA CYS A 162 7.58 -19.21 -10.62
C CYS A 162 6.67 -20.34 -11.12
N SER A 163 5.66 -20.03 -11.95
CA SER A 163 4.80 -21.04 -12.57
C SER A 163 5.61 -21.99 -13.45
N ALA A 164 6.47 -21.46 -14.32
CA ALA A 164 7.30 -22.28 -15.20
C ALA A 164 8.27 -23.19 -14.41
N TYR A 165 8.86 -22.71 -13.32
CA TYR A 165 9.69 -23.53 -12.45
C TYR A 165 8.88 -24.62 -11.75
N ARG A 166 7.67 -24.30 -11.26
CA ARG A 166 6.77 -25.29 -10.63
C ARG A 166 6.37 -26.39 -11.59
N GLU A 167 6.00 -26.06 -12.82
CA GLU A 167 5.65 -27.05 -13.85
C GLU A 167 6.80 -28.02 -14.14
N LYS A 168 8.02 -27.48 -14.28
CA LYS A 168 9.22 -28.32 -14.45
C LYS A 168 9.44 -29.24 -13.25
N LEU A 169 9.25 -28.74 -12.04
CA LEU A 169 9.41 -29.54 -10.82
C LEU A 169 8.37 -30.67 -10.75
N PHE A 170 7.10 -30.36 -11.05
CA PHE A 170 6.03 -31.35 -11.10
C PHE A 170 6.29 -32.43 -12.15
N ALA A 171 6.71 -32.04 -13.36
CA ALA A 171 7.05 -33.00 -14.41
C ALA A 171 8.19 -33.93 -13.98
N PHE A 172 9.21 -33.40 -13.30
CA PHE A 172 10.32 -34.18 -12.77
C PHE A 172 9.84 -35.18 -11.69
N ILE A 173 9.05 -34.71 -10.72
CA ILE A 173 8.51 -35.56 -9.64
C ILE A 173 7.68 -36.71 -10.22
N ASN A 174 6.74 -36.41 -11.12
CA ASN A 174 5.89 -37.44 -11.75
C ASN A 174 6.72 -38.49 -12.50
N ASN A 175 7.82 -38.06 -13.15
CA ASN A 175 8.71 -38.99 -13.83
C ASN A 175 9.45 -39.90 -12.84
N VAL A 176 9.93 -39.36 -11.72
CA VAL A 176 10.58 -40.15 -10.66
C VAL A 176 9.61 -41.15 -10.03
N GLU A 177 8.38 -40.72 -9.74
CA GLU A 177 7.34 -41.60 -9.20
C GLU A 177 7.04 -42.75 -10.16
N LYS A 178 6.83 -42.45 -11.45
CA LYS A 178 6.59 -43.47 -12.48
C LYS A 178 7.74 -44.48 -12.59
N GLN A 179 8.99 -44.02 -12.57
CA GLN A 179 10.14 -44.92 -12.61
C GLN A 179 10.24 -45.78 -11.34
N THR A 180 9.87 -45.21 -10.19
CA THR A 180 9.87 -45.92 -8.91
C THR A 180 8.82 -47.03 -8.91
N GLU A 181 7.61 -46.77 -9.41
CA GLU A 181 6.55 -47.77 -9.56
C GLU A 181 6.96 -48.89 -10.53
N GLU A 182 7.53 -48.55 -11.68
CA GLU A 182 7.98 -49.53 -12.67
C GLU A 182 9.07 -50.44 -12.10
N LEU A 183 10.03 -49.88 -11.36
CA LEU A 183 11.09 -50.66 -10.73
C LEU A 183 10.52 -51.56 -9.62
N SER A 184 9.59 -51.04 -8.81
CA SER A 184 8.91 -51.82 -7.76
C SER A 184 8.17 -53.02 -8.35
N SER A 185 7.43 -52.84 -9.45
CA SER A 185 6.72 -53.92 -10.12
C SER A 185 7.67 -55.00 -10.65
N LYS A 186 8.80 -54.59 -11.26
CA LYS A 186 9.83 -55.54 -11.70
C LYS A 186 10.45 -56.32 -10.55
N ILE A 187 10.71 -55.67 -9.41
CA ILE A 187 11.22 -56.32 -8.20
C ILE A 187 10.22 -57.34 -7.67
N GLU A 188 8.94 -56.98 -7.60
CA GLU A 188 7.87 -57.87 -7.13
C GLU A 188 7.80 -59.15 -7.96
N VAL A 189 7.86 -59.03 -9.29
CA VAL A 189 7.92 -60.19 -10.21
C VAL A 189 9.14 -61.07 -9.93
N ILE A 190 10.31 -60.48 -9.69
CA ILE A 190 11.53 -61.24 -9.37
C ILE A 190 11.37 -61.97 -8.04
N VAL A 191 10.83 -61.30 -7.01
CA VAL A 191 10.59 -61.88 -5.69
C VAL A 191 9.63 -63.07 -5.77
N ASP A 192 8.53 -62.94 -6.51
CA ASP A 192 7.58 -64.03 -6.70
C ASP A 192 8.17 -65.22 -7.45
N ASN A 193 8.98 -64.96 -8.49
CA ASN A 193 9.70 -66.00 -9.21
C ASN A 193 10.68 -66.75 -8.29
N VAL A 194 11.45 -66.03 -7.47
CA VAL A 194 12.37 -66.64 -6.49
C VAL A 194 11.60 -67.49 -5.49
N ARG A 195 10.52 -66.96 -4.91
CA ARG A 195 9.67 -67.67 -3.94
C ARG A 195 9.09 -68.96 -4.54
N LYS A 196 8.68 -68.93 -5.82
CA LYS A 196 8.19 -70.11 -6.53
C LYS A 196 9.28 -71.17 -6.72
N LEU A 197 10.48 -70.77 -7.14
CA LEU A 197 11.63 -71.67 -7.29
C LEU A 197 12.05 -72.29 -5.96
N GLU A 198 12.03 -71.52 -4.87
CA GLU A 198 12.30 -72.02 -3.52
C GLU A 198 11.27 -73.07 -3.09
N ALA A 199 9.98 -72.83 -3.35
CA ALA A 199 8.91 -73.79 -3.05
C ALA A 199 9.03 -75.08 -3.88
N GLU A 200 9.39 -74.99 -5.16
CA GLU A 200 9.64 -76.16 -6.01
C GLU A 200 10.84 -76.97 -5.52
N ARG A 201 11.92 -76.30 -5.12
CA ARG A 201 13.10 -76.93 -4.50
C ARG A 201 12.73 -77.67 -3.21
N GLN A 202 11.94 -77.06 -2.34
CA GLN A 202 11.46 -77.70 -1.10
C GLN A 202 10.61 -78.95 -1.35
N ARG A 203 9.77 -78.94 -2.41
CA ARG A 203 8.98 -80.11 -2.81
C ARG A 203 9.85 -81.25 -3.35
N PHE A 204 10.90 -80.93 -4.11
CA PHE A 204 11.86 -81.91 -4.60
C PHE A 204 12.65 -82.56 -3.47
N THR A 205 13.10 -81.78 -2.48
CA THR A 205 13.80 -82.31 -1.31
C THR A 205 12.88 -83.18 -0.44
N HIS A 206 11.60 -82.82 -0.28
CA HIS A 206 10.62 -83.65 0.44
C HIS A 206 10.27 -84.97 -0.28
N ARG A 207 10.17 -84.98 -1.61
CA ARG A 207 9.95 -86.22 -2.39
C ARG A 207 11.15 -87.15 -2.36
N SER A 208 12.37 -86.61 -2.38
CA SER A 208 13.59 -87.43 -2.30
C SER A 208 13.79 -88.05 -0.90
N ALA A 209 13.35 -87.38 0.17
CA ALA A 209 13.42 -87.93 1.53
C ALA A 209 12.36 -89.01 1.82
N GLY A 210 11.19 -88.96 1.16
CA GLY A 210 10.12 -89.97 1.31
C GLY A 210 10.35 -91.30 0.59
N SER A 211 11.31 -91.38 -0.34
CA SER A 211 11.63 -92.61 -1.08
C SER A 211 12.73 -93.48 -0.44
N LEU A 212 13.29 -93.04 0.70
CA LEU A 212 14.36 -93.73 1.44
C LEU A 212 13.86 -94.38 2.74
N GLY A 213 12.55 -94.44 2.96
CA GLY A 213 11.94 -95.08 4.12
C GLY A 213 11.00 -96.23 3.73
N ILE A 214 11.57 -97.37 3.34
CA ILE A 214 10.98 -98.72 3.41
C ILE A 214 12.06 -99.64 3.96
#